data_AF-A0A6S7KBD1-F1
#
_entry.id   AF-A0A6S7KBD1-F1
#
_cell.length_a   1.000
_cell.length_b   1.000
_cell.length_c   1.000
_cell.angle_alpha   90.00
_cell.angle_beta   90.00
_cell.angle_gamma   90.00
#
_symmetry.space_group_name_H-M   'P 1'
#
loop_
_entity.id
_entity.type
_entity.pdbx_description
1 polymer ?
#
loop_
_entity_poly.entity_id
_entity_poly.type
_entity_poly.pdbx_seq_one_letter_code
_entity_poly.pdbx_strand_id
1 'polypeptide(L)'
;MRTHNGIRNFSGKGVQKLNDDCRRIHSQKSNKWDAAKDVLQVEERLRYLSDLQRTPRQYNKKADEYWSAGICESRSKRPQLSNQEQADENEEDLSTLTSEEL
;
A
#
# COMPACT_ATOMS: atom_id res chain seq x y z
N MET A 1 6.91 -51.69 10.08
CA MET A 1 6.06 -50.49 10.25
C MET A 1 5.76 -50.12 11.72
N ARG A 2 6.22 -50.88 12.74
CA ARG A 2 5.90 -50.65 14.16
C ARG A 2 6.86 -49.72 14.92
N THR A 3 8.00 -49.35 14.35
CA THR A 3 9.08 -48.64 15.06
C THR A 3 9.09 -47.11 14.88
N HIS A 4 8.34 -46.56 13.91
CA HIS A 4 8.43 -45.14 13.55
C HIS A 4 7.07 -44.44 13.39
N ASN A 5 6.04 -44.91 14.09
CA ASN A 5 4.70 -44.31 14.07
C ASN A 5 4.10 -44.12 12.65
N GLY A 6 4.41 -45.04 11.73
CA GLY A 6 3.83 -45.11 10.38
C GLY A 6 4.59 -44.36 9.28
N ILE A 7 4.21 -44.61 8.02
CA ILE A 7 4.87 -44.07 6.82
C ILE A 7 4.74 -42.55 6.67
N ARG A 8 3.71 -41.96 7.31
CA ARG A 8 3.39 -40.53 7.24
C ARG A 8 4.56 -39.64 7.66
N ASN A 9 5.38 -40.10 8.61
CA ASN A 9 6.54 -39.34 9.09
C ASN A 9 7.68 -39.27 8.06
N PHE A 10 7.68 -40.17 7.08
CA PHE A 10 8.64 -40.19 5.97
C PHE A 10 8.07 -39.53 4.70
N SER A 11 6.88 -38.91 4.81
CA SER A 11 6.28 -38.18 3.70
C SER A 11 7.02 -36.86 3.47
N GLY A 12 7.52 -36.63 2.26
CA GLY A 12 8.19 -35.39 1.86
C GLY A 12 7.31 -34.13 1.85
N LYS A 13 6.02 -34.25 2.15
CA LYS A 13 5.06 -33.13 2.21
C LYS A 13 5.53 -31.97 3.08
N GLY A 14 6.18 -32.24 4.22
CA GLY A 14 6.71 -31.19 5.09
C GLY A 14 7.82 -30.39 4.43
N VAL A 15 8.72 -31.08 3.73
CA VAL A 15 9.84 -30.47 3.00
C VAL A 15 9.33 -29.63 1.82
N GLN A 16 8.31 -30.13 1.10
CA GLN A 16 7.68 -29.38 0.01
C GLN A 16 7.05 -28.08 0.50
N LYS A 17 6.31 -28.13 1.61
CA LYS A 17 5.73 -26.93 2.23
C LYS A 17 6.80 -25.91 2.62
N LEU A 18 7.88 -26.37 3.25
CA LEU A 18 9.00 -25.50 3.62
C LEU A 18 9.61 -24.82 2.37
N ASN A 19 9.73 -25.55 1.27
CA ASN A 19 10.22 -25.00 0.01
C ASN A 19 9.31 -23.89 -0.53
N ASP A 20 7.99 -24.09 -0.50
CA ASP A 20 7.02 -23.08 -0.92
C ASP A 20 7.09 -21.82 -0.05
N ASP A 21 7.30 -21.99 1.26
CA ASP A 21 7.51 -20.88 2.19
C ASP A 21 8.81 -20.12 1.90
N CYS A 22 9.91 -20.83 1.62
CA CYS A 22 11.17 -20.21 1.20
C CYS A 22 11.00 -19.39 -0.09
N ARG A 23 10.30 -19.93 -1.09
CA ARG A 23 10.00 -19.22 -2.35
C ARG A 23 9.20 -17.95 -2.09
N ARG A 24 8.16 -18.05 -1.25
CA ARG A 24 7.33 -16.90 -0.85
C ARG A 24 8.16 -15.80 -0.19
N ILE A 25 9.04 -16.15 0.74
CA ILE A 25 9.94 -15.19 1.40
C ILE A 25 10.91 -14.56 0.40
N HIS A 26 11.53 -15.37 -0.47
CA HIS A 26 12.44 -14.89 -1.49
C HIS A 26 11.78 -13.87 -2.44
N SER A 27 10.54 -14.12 -2.87
CA SER A 27 9.83 -13.22 -3.79
C SER A 27 9.28 -11.96 -3.13
N GLN A 28 8.85 -12.01 -1.88
CA GLN A 28 8.09 -10.91 -1.24
C GLN A 28 8.89 -10.10 -0.21
N LYS A 29 9.89 -10.71 0.45
CA LYS A 29 10.51 -10.16 1.66
C LYS A 29 12.03 -10.05 1.58
N SER A 30 12.68 -10.66 0.59
CA SER A 30 14.14 -10.57 0.39
C SER A 30 14.51 -9.39 -0.50
N ASN A 31 15.66 -8.76 -0.22
CA ASN A 31 16.26 -7.76 -1.12
C ASN A 31 17.14 -8.39 -2.21
N LYS A 32 17.29 -9.71 -2.20
CA LYS A 32 18.06 -10.54 -3.14
C LYS A 32 19.59 -10.34 -3.12
N TRP A 33 20.14 -9.61 -2.15
CA TRP A 33 21.60 -9.52 -1.96
C TRP A 33 22.16 -10.78 -1.32
N ASP A 34 21.45 -11.33 -0.34
CA ASP A 34 21.76 -12.62 0.29
C ASP A 34 20.44 -13.34 0.60
N ALA A 35 19.87 -13.94 -0.45
CA ALA A 35 18.56 -14.56 -0.39
C ALA A 35 18.48 -15.72 0.63
N ALA A 36 19.56 -16.48 0.80
CA ALA A 36 19.60 -17.60 1.73
C ALA A 36 19.53 -17.11 3.18
N LYS A 37 20.34 -16.11 3.52
CA LYS A 37 20.32 -15.47 4.83
C LYS A 37 18.99 -14.77 5.11
N ASP A 38 18.43 -14.09 4.12
CA ASP A 38 17.12 -13.42 4.24
C ASP A 38 16.01 -14.43 4.59
N VAL A 39 15.97 -15.58 3.91
CA VAL A 39 15.00 -16.63 4.19
C VAL A 39 15.11 -17.12 5.63
N LEU A 40 16.32 -17.44 6.08
CA LEU A 40 16.56 -17.91 7.45
C LEU A 40 16.16 -16.87 8.50
N GLN A 41 16.56 -15.61 8.32
CA GLN A 41 16.24 -14.54 9.27
C GLN A 41 14.75 -14.23 9.32
N VAL A 42 14.07 -14.21 8.17
CA VAL A 42 12.64 -13.94 8.12
C VAL A 42 11.84 -15.07 8.75
N GLU A 43 12.21 -16.33 8.50
CA GLU A 43 11.58 -17.48 9.13
C GLU A 43 11.71 -17.41 10.66
N GLU A 44 12.91 -17.15 11.18
CA GLU A 44 13.15 -17.01 12.61
C GLU A 44 12.33 -15.87 13.21
N ARG A 45 12.30 -14.70 12.57
CA ARG A 45 11.49 -13.55 13.01
C ARG A 45 10.00 -13.89 13.04
N LEU A 46 9.48 -14.57 12.02
CA LEU A 46 8.08 -14.97 11.98
C LEU A 46 7.75 -15.97 13.08
N ARG A 47 8.66 -16.91 13.37
CA ARG A 47 8.53 -17.84 14.48
C ARG A 47 8.52 -17.11 15.82
N TYR A 48 9.46 -16.21 16.06
CA TYR A 48 9.55 -15.42 17.28
C TYR A 48 8.31 -14.52 17.49
N LEU A 49 7.79 -13.95 16.41
CA LEU A 49 6.61 -13.07 16.44
C LEU A 49 5.28 -13.82 16.37
N SER A 50 5.27 -15.15 16.27
CA SER A 50 4.04 -15.93 16.07
C SER A 50 3.06 -15.82 17.25
N ASP A 51 3.59 -15.69 18.47
CA ASP A 51 2.81 -15.54 19.70
C ASP A 51 2.45 -14.06 20.00
N LEU A 52 3.04 -13.12 19.26
CA LEU A 52 2.88 -11.69 19.47
C LEU A 52 1.80 -11.13 18.54
N GLN A 53 0.61 -10.85 19.08
CA GLN A 53 -0.43 -10.19 18.31
C GLN A 53 -0.09 -8.70 18.12
N ARG A 54 0.00 -8.24 16.87
CA ARG A 54 0.20 -6.82 16.57
C ARG A 54 -1.03 -6.03 17.00
N THR A 55 -0.88 -5.18 18.01
CA THR A 55 -1.92 -4.22 18.37
C THR A 55 -1.91 -3.05 17.38
N PRO A 56 -3.07 -2.63 16.86
CA PRO A 56 -3.12 -1.43 16.05
C PRO A 56 -2.70 -0.23 16.90
N ARG A 57 -1.88 0.65 16.31
CA ARG A 57 -1.48 1.89 16.98
C ARG A 57 -2.75 2.72 17.24
N GLN A 58 -2.96 3.15 18.49
CA GLN A 58 -4.03 4.09 18.79
C GLN A 58 -3.77 5.41 18.08
N TYR A 59 -4.68 5.78 17.17
CA TYR A 59 -4.62 7.01 16.42
C TYR A 59 -5.58 8.02 17.05
N ASN A 60 -5.01 9.03 17.71
CA ASN A 60 -5.77 10.16 18.25
C ASN A 60 -5.67 11.32 17.27
N LYS A 61 -6.81 11.74 16.74
CA LYS A 61 -6.93 12.98 15.99
C LYS A 61 -6.66 14.14 16.95
N LYS A 62 -5.59 14.91 16.70
CA LYS A 62 -5.17 16.02 17.59
C LYS A 62 -5.76 17.38 17.20
N ALA A 63 -6.19 17.54 15.95
CA ALA A 63 -6.71 18.79 15.42
C ALA A 63 -8.23 18.70 15.26
N ASP A 64 -8.95 18.78 16.38
CA ASP A 64 -10.40 18.54 16.40
C ASP A 64 -11.15 19.47 15.45
N GLU A 65 -10.77 20.75 15.41
CA GLU A 65 -11.38 21.76 14.52
C GLU A 65 -11.17 21.43 13.03
N TYR A 66 -9.97 20.97 12.67
CA TYR A 66 -9.69 20.51 11.31
C TYR A 66 -10.51 19.27 10.96
N TRP A 67 -10.64 18.32 11.88
CA TRP A 67 -11.33 17.06 11.63
C TRP A 67 -12.86 17.15 11.73
N SER A 68 -13.40 18.12 12.46
CA SER A 68 -14.85 18.32 12.64
C SER A 68 -15.45 19.16 11.52
N ALA A 69 -14.89 20.33 11.24
CA ALA A 69 -15.44 21.29 10.28
C ALA A 69 -14.44 21.64 9.15
N GLY A 70 -13.16 21.80 9.47
CA GLY A 70 -12.16 22.29 8.51
C GLY A 70 -11.95 21.38 7.29
N ILE A 71 -12.08 20.06 7.43
CA ILE A 71 -11.95 19.10 6.32
C ILE A 71 -13.15 19.16 5.37
N CYS A 72 -14.36 19.39 5.90
CA CYS A 72 -15.57 19.51 5.10
C CYS A 72 -15.53 20.81 4.29
N GLU A 73 -15.18 21.92 4.95
CA GLU A 73 -15.06 23.23 4.30
C GLU A 73 -13.93 23.29 3.28
N SER A 74 -12.77 22.69 3.58
CA SER A 74 -11.65 22.66 2.63
C SER A 74 -11.92 21.76 1.43
N ARG A 75 -12.81 20.77 1.54
CA ARG A 75 -13.22 19.91 0.43
C ARG A 75 -14.34 20.51 -0.39
N SER A 76 -15.29 21.22 0.23
CA SER A 76 -16.35 21.91 -0.50
C SER A 76 -15.82 23.03 -1.40
N LYS A 77 -14.72 23.69 -0.97
CA LYS A 77 -14.03 24.72 -1.76
C LYS A 77 -13.17 24.17 -2.92
N ARG A 78 -12.95 22.86 -2.99
CA ARG A 78 -12.17 22.27 -4.09
C ARG A 78 -13.08 22.12 -5.31
N PRO A 79 -12.64 22.55 -6.50
CA PRO A 79 -13.40 22.32 -7.71
C PRO A 79 -13.59 20.82 -7.90
N GLN A 80 -14.85 20.41 -8.04
CA GLN A 80 -15.17 19.03 -8.37
C GLN A 80 -14.99 18.86 -9.88
N LEU A 81 -14.18 17.88 -10.26
CA LEU A 81 -13.96 17.51 -11.67
C LEU A 81 -15.26 17.17 -12.41
N SER A 82 -16.34 16.86 -11.69
CA SER A 82 -17.66 16.55 -12.26
C SER A 82 -18.50 17.78 -12.65
N ASN A 83 -18.17 18.98 -12.17
CA ASN A 83 -19.02 20.18 -12.33
C ASN A 83 -18.36 21.28 -13.18
N GLN A 84 -17.29 20.97 -13.92
CA GLN A 84 -16.77 21.90 -14.92
C GLN A 84 -17.71 21.91 -16.12
N GLU A 85 -18.69 22.81 -16.10
CA GLU A 85 -19.35 23.24 -17.33
C GLU A 85 -18.27 23.88 -18.21
N GLN A 86 -18.08 23.30 -19.40
CA GLN A 86 -17.19 23.86 -20.41
C GLN A 86 -17.77 25.22 -20.79
N ALA A 87 -17.07 26.30 -20.46
CA ALA A 87 -17.36 27.60 -21.04
C ALA A 87 -16.99 27.50 -22.53
N ASP A 88 -17.99 27.41 -23.39
CA ASP A 88 -17.83 27.55 -24.83
C ASP A 88 -17.37 28.99 -25.10
N GLU A 89 -16.07 29.15 -25.40
CA GLU A 89 -15.52 30.39 -25.95
C GLU A 89 -15.91 30.48 -27.43
N ASN A 90 -17.09 31.03 -27.73
CA ASN A 90 -17.43 31.59 -29.04
C ASN A 90 -18.25 32.87 -28.83
N GLU A 91 -17.92 33.92 -29.59
CA GLU A 91 -18.46 35.30 -29.57
C GLU A 91 -17.73 36.22 -28.56
N GLU A 92 -17.01 37.30 -28.90
CA GLU A 92 -17.04 38.16 -30.09
C GLU A 92 -15.64 38.71 -30.43
N ASP A 93 -15.34 38.70 -31.72
CA ASP A 93 -14.38 39.56 -32.39
C ASP A 93 -14.95 40.98 -32.46
N LEU A 94 -14.08 42.00 -32.33
CA LEU A 94 -14.11 43.35 -32.92
C LEU A 94 -13.94 44.51 -31.90
N SER A 95 -12.97 45.39 -32.22
CA SER A 95 -12.68 46.71 -31.64
C SER A 95 -11.66 46.79 -30.48
N THR A 96 -10.36 46.78 -30.82
CA THR A 96 -9.39 47.85 -30.44
C THR A 96 -7.99 47.51 -30.96
N LEU A 97 -7.68 47.88 -32.20
CA LEU A 97 -6.30 47.95 -32.69
C LEU A 97 -6.25 48.90 -33.88
N THR A 98 -6.08 50.19 -33.61
CA THR A 98 -5.23 51.12 -34.39
C THR A 98 -5.33 52.51 -33.79
N SER A 99 -4.30 52.93 -33.05
CA SER A 99 -3.78 54.29 -33.01
C SER A 99 -2.40 54.23 -32.36
N GLU A 100 -1.46 54.98 -32.91
CA GLU A 100 -0.08 55.21 -32.43
C GLU A 100 1.05 54.34 -33.03
N GLU A 101 1.35 54.58 -34.32
CA GLU A 101 2.74 54.86 -34.71
C GLU A 101 2.82 56.35 -35.06
N LEU A 102 3.62 57.08 -34.27
CA LEU A 102 4.08 58.46 -34.50
C LEU A 102 5.61 58.40 -34.64
#